data_AF-A0A8J3CX96-F1
#
_entry.id   AF-A0A8J3CX96-F1
#
_cell.length_a   1.000
_cell.length_b   1.000
_cell.length_c   1.000
_cell.angle_alpha   90.00
_cell.angle_beta   90.00
_cell.angle_gamma   90.00
#
_symmetry.space_group_name_H-M   'P 1'
#
loop_
_entity.id
_entity.type
_entity.pdbx_description
1 polymer ?
#
loop_
_entity_poly.entity_id
_entity_poly.type
_entity_poly.pdbx_seq_one_letter_code
_entity_poly.pdbx_strand_id
1 'polypeptide(L)'
;MKNEFSHLTAKERDKISFPARFLEERGLLKGKILDFGCGFGKDVEVMQSKGYQIEGYDKHYMPSYPQGKFDTIICLYVLNVLQQEDQTRVLIEISKLLLPTGKAYFAVRRDLTYQGFRTHKIHQKPTFQCNVILPFASIFINDSCEIYEYTPINQLAHSTGLDCIFCCPTKEMELIAETASAYAIYDKYPVNPGHALIIPKRHVDNYFDLSLREQTAMTFLLNEVKKEIDTKFHPMGFNIGVNVGKVAGQSVGHVHMHLIPRYQDDVEDPFGGVRGVIPSKRIY
;
A
#
# COMPACT_ATOMS: atom_id res chain seq x y z
N MET A 1 16.18 12.71 10.08
CA MET A 1 17.41 11.98 9.71
C MET A 1 17.04 10.93 8.67
N LYS A 2 17.75 10.86 7.54
CA LYS A 2 17.51 9.85 6.50
C LYS A 2 17.94 8.46 7.02
N ASN A 3 17.17 7.43 6.71
CA ASN A 3 17.43 6.06 7.15
C ASN A 3 18.27 5.27 6.12
N GLU A 4 19.49 5.74 5.87
CA GLU A 4 20.34 5.25 4.77
C GLU A 4 20.88 3.83 5.01
N PHE A 5 21.07 3.45 6.27
CA PHE A 5 21.71 2.20 6.66
C PHE A 5 20.71 1.10 7.04
N SER A 6 19.44 1.21 6.66
CA SER A 6 18.39 0.23 7.03
C SER A 6 18.76 -1.20 6.60
N HIS A 7 19.42 -1.36 5.45
CA HIS A 7 19.86 -2.65 4.91
C HIS A 7 20.83 -3.40 5.84
N LEU A 8 21.63 -2.68 6.65
CA LEU A 8 22.57 -3.27 7.60
C LEU A 8 21.89 -4.00 8.78
N THR A 9 20.57 -3.91 8.89
CA THR A 9 19.78 -4.67 9.87
C THR A 9 19.43 -6.09 9.39
N ALA A 10 19.65 -6.39 8.10
CA ALA A 10 19.47 -7.72 7.55
C ALA A 10 20.37 -8.70 8.29
N LYS A 11 19.77 -9.79 8.79
CA LYS A 11 20.47 -10.79 9.57
C LYS A 11 20.92 -11.93 8.66
N GLU A 12 22.22 -12.19 8.61
CA GLU A 12 22.76 -13.44 8.05
C GLU A 12 22.31 -14.62 8.92
N ARG A 13 21.80 -15.67 8.27
CA ARG A 13 21.21 -16.83 8.91
C ARG A 13 21.58 -18.09 8.14
N ASP A 14 21.76 -19.19 8.86
CA ASP A 14 21.96 -20.51 8.26
C ASP A 14 20.66 -21.29 8.09
N LYS A 15 19.60 -20.83 8.77
CA LYS A 15 18.30 -21.50 8.83
C LYS A 15 17.19 -20.55 8.40
N ILE A 16 16.10 -21.16 7.98
CA ILE A 16 14.85 -20.49 7.67
C ILE A 16 14.34 -19.65 8.84
N SER A 17 13.74 -18.50 8.56
CA SER A 17 13.16 -17.61 9.56
C SER A 17 11.98 -18.27 10.24
N PHE A 18 11.72 -17.87 11.48
CA PHE A 18 10.55 -18.30 12.21
C PHE A 18 9.23 -18.02 11.43
N PRO A 19 9.00 -16.80 10.89
CA PRO A 19 7.77 -16.55 10.14
C PRO A 19 7.66 -17.37 8.85
N ALA A 20 8.74 -17.51 8.08
CA ALA A 20 8.70 -18.32 6.86
C ALA A 20 8.34 -19.78 7.17
N ARG A 21 8.95 -20.37 8.21
CA ARG A 21 8.60 -21.71 8.70
C ARG A 21 7.16 -21.81 9.19
N PHE A 22 6.68 -20.82 9.94
CA PHE A 22 5.30 -20.78 10.44
C PHE A 22 4.27 -20.81 9.30
N LEU A 23 4.52 -20.02 8.25
CA LEU A 23 3.65 -19.94 7.07
C LEU A 23 3.71 -21.25 6.26
N GLU A 24 4.89 -21.84 6.13
CA GLU A 24 5.11 -23.14 5.49
C GLU A 24 4.34 -24.27 6.18
N GLU A 25 4.51 -24.42 7.50
CA GLU A 25 3.88 -25.47 8.31
C GLU A 25 2.34 -25.42 8.26
N ARG A 26 1.77 -24.25 7.93
CA ARG A 26 0.32 -24.03 7.77
C ARG A 26 -0.16 -24.11 6.33
N GLY A 27 0.72 -24.40 5.36
CA GLY A 27 0.37 -24.44 3.94
C GLY A 27 -0.14 -23.10 3.40
N LEU A 28 0.35 -21.99 3.95
CA LEU A 28 -0.06 -20.63 3.56
C LEU A 28 0.73 -20.07 2.38
N LEU A 29 1.88 -20.69 2.05
CA LEU A 29 2.71 -20.34 0.91
C LEU A 29 2.23 -21.10 -0.33
N LYS A 30 1.57 -20.40 -1.24
CA LYS A 30 0.89 -21.00 -2.40
C LYS A 30 1.32 -20.31 -3.70
N GLY A 31 1.37 -21.10 -4.78
CA GLY A 31 1.61 -20.61 -6.14
C GLY A 31 2.99 -19.99 -6.32
N LYS A 32 3.06 -18.92 -7.12
CA LYS A 32 4.26 -18.11 -7.30
C LYS A 32 4.44 -17.20 -6.09
N ILE A 33 5.58 -17.30 -5.42
CA ILE A 33 5.88 -16.62 -4.14
C ILE A 33 6.96 -15.54 -4.34
N LEU A 34 6.80 -14.40 -3.68
CA LEU A 34 7.83 -13.38 -3.53
C LEU A 34 8.20 -13.22 -2.05
N ASP A 35 9.49 -13.27 -1.73
CA ASP A 35 10.03 -12.76 -0.46
C ASP A 35 10.48 -11.31 -0.64
N PHE A 36 9.62 -10.38 -0.21
CA PHE A 36 9.83 -8.95 -0.34
C PHE A 36 10.63 -8.41 0.84
N GLY A 37 11.81 -7.88 0.55
CA GLY A 37 12.83 -7.48 1.53
C GLY A 37 13.57 -8.67 2.12
N CYS A 38 13.93 -9.64 1.27
CA CYS A 38 14.55 -10.92 1.68
C CYS A 38 15.96 -10.78 2.29
N GLY A 39 16.57 -9.59 2.25
CA GLY A 39 17.95 -9.37 2.64
C GLY A 39 18.89 -10.27 1.85
N PHE A 40 19.69 -11.08 2.54
CA PHE A 40 20.60 -12.06 1.94
C PHE A 40 19.92 -13.27 1.29
N GLY A 41 18.58 -13.39 1.34
CA GLY A 41 17.85 -14.40 0.57
C GLY A 41 17.84 -15.82 1.15
N LYS A 42 18.19 -16.01 2.43
CA LYS A 42 18.26 -17.37 3.01
C LYS A 42 16.92 -18.11 2.99
N ASP A 43 15.83 -17.40 3.26
CA ASP A 43 14.49 -17.99 3.26
C ASP A 43 14.11 -18.45 1.84
N VAL A 44 14.48 -17.67 0.82
CA VAL A 44 14.34 -18.01 -0.61
C VAL A 44 15.13 -19.27 -0.96
N GLU A 45 16.43 -19.32 -0.63
CA GLU A 45 17.31 -20.46 -0.92
C GLU A 45 16.76 -21.78 -0.34
N VAL A 46 16.38 -21.75 0.95
CA VAL A 46 15.85 -22.94 1.64
C VAL A 46 14.52 -23.38 1.02
N MET A 47 13.62 -22.44 0.73
CA MET A 47 12.32 -22.77 0.14
C MET A 47 12.44 -23.29 -1.30
N GLN A 48 13.37 -22.77 -2.10
CA GLN A 48 13.68 -23.31 -3.43
C GLN A 48 14.15 -24.76 -3.36
N SER A 49 15.02 -25.10 -2.39
CA SER A 49 15.48 -26.49 -2.19
C SER A 49 14.35 -27.47 -1.84
N LYS A 50 13.22 -26.95 -1.33
CA LYS A 50 12.01 -27.72 -1.01
C LYS A 50 11.00 -27.76 -2.16
N GLY A 51 11.32 -27.17 -3.31
CA GLY A 51 10.49 -27.18 -4.52
C GLY A 51 9.46 -26.04 -4.61
N TYR A 52 9.54 -25.01 -3.75
CA TYR A 52 8.67 -23.84 -3.89
C TYR A 52 9.10 -22.96 -5.06
N GLN A 53 8.13 -22.44 -5.81
CA GLN A 53 8.36 -21.40 -6.81
C GLN A 53 8.44 -20.04 -6.11
N ILE A 54 9.62 -19.73 -5.56
CA ILE A 54 9.88 -18.49 -4.81
C ILE A 54 11.04 -17.70 -5.39
N GLU A 55 10.89 -16.38 -5.46
CA GLU A 55 11.98 -15.44 -5.75
C GLU A 55 12.10 -14.38 -4.65
N GLY A 56 13.27 -13.74 -4.55
CA GLY A 56 13.59 -12.75 -3.54
C GLY A 56 13.80 -11.38 -4.14
N TYR A 57 13.32 -10.34 -3.47
CA TYR A 57 13.64 -8.96 -3.78
C TYR A 57 14.17 -8.25 -2.53
N ASP A 58 15.29 -7.55 -2.66
CA ASP A 58 15.78 -6.63 -1.65
C ASP A 58 16.51 -5.47 -2.33
N LYS A 59 16.14 -4.23 -2.00
CA LYS A 59 16.69 -3.02 -2.64
C LYS A 59 18.22 -2.93 -2.65
N HIS A 60 18.90 -3.61 -1.74
CA HIS A 60 20.35 -3.57 -1.60
C HIS A 60 21.01 -4.89 -2.00
N TYR A 61 20.54 -6.00 -1.43
CA TYR A 61 21.20 -7.31 -1.58
C TYR A 61 20.72 -8.10 -2.79
N MET A 62 19.47 -7.88 -3.25
CA MET A 62 18.86 -8.54 -4.40
C MET A 62 18.06 -7.52 -5.24
N PRO A 63 18.73 -6.55 -5.88
CA PRO A 63 18.11 -5.31 -6.35
C PRO A 63 17.31 -5.44 -7.65
N SER A 64 17.24 -6.64 -8.24
CA SER A 64 16.44 -6.87 -9.44
C SER A 64 14.96 -6.82 -9.08
N TYR A 65 14.26 -5.77 -9.54
CA TYR A 65 12.85 -5.59 -9.21
C TYR A 65 12.00 -6.70 -9.85
N PRO A 66 11.12 -7.36 -9.07
CA PRO A 66 10.37 -8.52 -9.54
C PRO A 66 9.43 -8.15 -10.69
N GLN A 67 9.21 -9.12 -11.58
CA GLN A 67 8.34 -8.98 -12.74
C GLN A 67 7.09 -9.85 -12.61
N GLY A 68 5.97 -9.30 -13.07
CA GLY A 68 4.67 -9.97 -13.02
C GLY A 68 4.01 -9.89 -11.65
N LYS A 69 3.07 -10.81 -11.40
CA LYS A 69 2.25 -10.86 -10.18
C LYS A 69 2.47 -12.16 -9.42
N PHE A 70 2.16 -12.15 -8.13
CA PHE A 70 2.39 -13.26 -7.21
C PHE A 70 1.11 -13.72 -6.53
N ASP A 71 0.99 -15.03 -6.32
CA ASP A 71 -0.08 -15.64 -5.54
C ASP A 71 0.12 -15.38 -4.04
N THR A 72 1.38 -15.45 -3.59
CA THR A 72 1.76 -15.17 -2.20
C THR A 72 2.93 -14.21 -2.14
N ILE A 73 2.84 -13.20 -1.28
CA ILE A 73 3.99 -12.34 -0.95
C ILE A 73 4.25 -12.42 0.54
N ILE A 74 5.50 -12.61 0.94
CA ILE A 74 5.92 -12.51 2.35
C ILE A 74 6.79 -11.27 2.52
N CYS A 75 6.58 -10.55 3.61
CA CYS A 75 7.37 -9.37 3.97
C CYS A 75 7.74 -9.47 5.46
N LEU A 76 8.95 -9.94 5.72
CA LEU A 76 9.33 -10.42 7.05
C LEU A 76 10.25 -9.41 7.75
N TYR A 77 9.73 -8.75 8.78
CA TYR A 77 10.42 -7.76 9.64
C TYR A 77 10.95 -6.50 8.92
N VAL A 78 10.71 -6.36 7.62
CA VAL A 78 11.13 -5.21 6.79
C VAL A 78 10.55 -3.90 7.33
N LEU A 79 9.26 -3.88 7.63
CA LEU A 79 8.57 -2.65 8.08
C LEU A 79 9.14 -2.11 9.39
N ASN A 80 9.64 -2.98 10.27
CA ASN A 80 10.19 -2.56 11.57
C ASN A 80 11.44 -1.69 11.44
N VAL A 81 12.12 -1.71 10.30
CA VAL A 81 13.36 -0.94 10.08
C VAL A 81 13.18 0.23 9.12
N LEU A 82 11.92 0.59 8.83
CA LEU A 82 11.54 1.65 7.91
C LEU A 82 10.78 2.75 8.63
N GLN A 83 10.92 3.99 8.15
CA GLN A 83 10.09 5.11 8.58
C GLN A 83 8.70 5.00 7.93
N GLN A 84 7.70 5.73 8.45
CA GLN A 84 6.31 5.59 8.05
C GLN A 84 6.07 5.77 6.54
N GLU A 85 6.78 6.70 5.90
CA GLU A 85 6.68 6.91 4.45
C GLU A 85 7.17 5.68 3.68
N ASP A 86 8.35 5.15 4.02
CA ASP A 86 8.91 3.97 3.40
C ASP A 86 8.07 2.71 3.68
N GLN A 87 7.49 2.58 4.88
CA GLN A 87 6.53 1.50 5.18
C GLN A 87 5.32 1.58 4.23
N THR A 88 4.81 2.79 3.98
CA THR A 88 3.67 3.00 3.09
C THR A 88 4.03 2.64 1.65
N ARG A 89 5.25 2.98 1.18
CA ARG A 89 5.76 2.55 -0.13
C ARG A 89 5.81 1.04 -0.27
N VAL A 90 6.35 0.34 0.72
CA VAL A 90 6.41 -1.13 0.71
C VAL A 90 5.02 -1.75 0.63
N LEU A 91 4.03 -1.23 1.37
CA LEU A 91 2.65 -1.72 1.28
C LEU A 91 2.05 -1.51 -0.11
N ILE A 92 2.29 -0.34 -0.72
CA ILE A 92 1.84 -0.05 -2.08
C ILE A 92 2.50 -0.99 -3.10
N GLU A 93 3.82 -1.14 -3.05
CA GLU A 93 4.55 -2.03 -3.96
C GLU A 93 4.06 -3.48 -3.84
N ILE A 94 3.86 -3.98 -2.61
CA ILE A 94 3.30 -5.31 -2.38
C ILE A 94 1.88 -5.42 -2.95
N SER A 95 1.01 -4.41 -2.73
CA SER A 95 -0.34 -4.43 -3.31
C SER A 95 -0.31 -4.47 -4.85
N LYS A 96 0.68 -3.83 -5.47
CA LYS A 96 0.87 -3.82 -6.92
C LYS A 96 1.52 -5.10 -7.46
N LEU A 97 2.27 -5.83 -6.66
CA LEU A 97 2.87 -7.10 -7.08
C LEU A 97 1.94 -8.29 -6.81
N LEU A 98 0.93 -8.13 -5.94
CA LEU A 98 -0.01 -9.20 -5.62
C LEU A 98 -1.03 -9.42 -6.75
N LEU A 99 -1.34 -10.69 -7.03
CA LEU A 99 -2.52 -11.04 -7.81
C LEU A 99 -3.79 -10.57 -7.08
N PRO A 100 -4.88 -10.24 -7.80
CA PRO A 100 -6.13 -9.83 -7.16
C PRO A 100 -6.58 -10.80 -6.07
N THR A 101 -6.53 -12.11 -6.33
CA THR A 101 -6.90 -13.17 -5.37
C THR A 101 -5.75 -13.65 -4.48
N GLY A 102 -4.57 -13.05 -4.61
CA GLY A 102 -3.39 -13.42 -3.83
C GLY A 102 -3.48 -12.94 -2.38
N LYS A 103 -2.56 -13.41 -1.56
CA LYS A 103 -2.41 -12.98 -0.16
C LYS A 103 -1.00 -12.52 0.14
N ALA A 104 -0.85 -11.51 0.98
CA ALA A 104 0.45 -11.16 1.54
C ALA A 104 0.50 -11.41 3.05
N TYR A 105 1.67 -11.77 3.56
CA TYR A 105 1.91 -11.99 4.98
C TYR A 105 3.01 -11.07 5.49
N PHE A 106 2.67 -10.28 6.50
CA PHE A 106 3.58 -9.33 7.13
C PHE A 106 3.96 -9.82 8.51
N ALA A 107 5.22 -10.16 8.72
CA ALA A 107 5.72 -10.45 10.06
C ALA A 107 6.37 -9.19 10.64
N VAL A 108 5.98 -8.82 11.85
CA VAL A 108 6.53 -7.65 12.55
C VAL A 108 7.02 -8.02 13.94
N ARG A 109 7.97 -7.25 14.44
CA ARG A 109 8.44 -7.33 15.83
C ARG A 109 7.46 -6.67 16.81
N ARG A 110 7.41 -7.20 18.02
CA ARG A 110 6.62 -6.70 19.17
C ARG A 110 7.45 -6.40 20.42
N ASP A 111 8.72 -6.77 20.41
CA ASP A 111 9.62 -6.73 21.55
C ASP A 111 10.49 -5.44 21.61
N LEU A 112 10.24 -4.45 20.76
CA LEU A 112 10.99 -3.19 20.81
C LEU A 112 10.48 -2.30 21.94
N THR A 113 11.34 -2.05 22.93
CA THR A 113 11.08 -1.12 24.03
C THR A 113 11.36 0.34 23.67
N TYR A 114 12.25 0.57 22.69
CA TYR A 114 12.62 1.90 22.20
C TYR A 114 12.47 1.98 20.68
N GLN A 115 11.81 3.04 20.21
CA GLN A 115 11.61 3.33 18.79
C GLN A 115 12.44 4.54 18.38
N GLY A 116 13.06 4.48 17.20
CA GLY A 116 13.91 5.55 16.68
C GLY A 116 15.24 5.05 16.16
N PHE A 117 16.15 5.99 15.95
CA PHE A 117 17.52 5.68 15.54
C PHE A 117 18.33 5.11 16.69
N ARG A 118 19.12 4.08 16.37
CA ARG A 118 20.11 3.47 17.26
C ARG A 118 21.35 3.03 16.50
N THR A 119 22.48 3.01 17.19
CA THR A 119 23.73 2.52 16.61
C THR A 119 23.68 1.00 16.44
N HIS A 120 23.87 0.53 15.21
CA HIS A 120 23.97 -0.90 14.90
C HIS A 120 25.22 -1.49 15.56
N LYS A 121 25.06 -2.60 16.31
CA LYS A 121 26.14 -3.16 17.15
C LYS A 121 27.39 -3.58 16.37
N ILE A 122 27.21 -4.09 15.15
CA ILE A 122 28.31 -4.62 14.34
C ILE A 122 28.91 -3.52 13.45
N HIS A 123 28.05 -2.76 12.77
CA HIS A 123 28.48 -1.83 11.72
C HIS A 123 28.73 -0.41 12.23
N GLN A 124 28.36 -0.11 13.48
CA GLN A 124 28.53 1.22 14.10
C GLN A 124 27.88 2.36 13.28
N LYS A 125 26.77 2.06 12.59
CA LYS A 125 25.97 3.02 11.80
C LYS A 125 24.60 3.26 12.43
N PRO A 126 23.99 4.45 12.28
CA PRO A 126 22.64 4.72 12.76
C PRO A 126 21.61 3.95 11.93
N THR A 127 20.77 3.16 12.59
CA THR A 127 19.68 2.39 11.98
C THR A 127 18.37 2.71 12.68
N PHE A 128 17.29 2.87 11.93
CA PHE A 128 15.96 3.11 12.50
C PHE A 128 15.28 1.79 12.85
N GLN A 129 14.60 1.74 14.00
CA GLN A 129 13.75 0.62 14.39
C GLN A 129 12.44 1.13 15.02
N CYS A 130 11.32 0.47 14.75
CA CYS A 130 10.02 0.80 15.31
C CYS A 130 9.12 -0.44 15.46
N ASN A 131 8.15 -0.37 16.36
CA ASN A 131 7.05 -1.32 16.39
C ASN A 131 6.07 -0.96 15.27
N VAL A 132 5.49 -1.98 14.66
CA VAL A 132 4.56 -1.81 13.55
C VAL A 132 3.24 -2.46 13.94
N ILE A 133 2.14 -1.73 13.74
CA ILE A 133 0.78 -2.23 13.94
C ILE A 133 0.04 -2.03 12.62
N LEU A 134 -0.44 -3.13 12.05
CA LEU A 134 -1.19 -3.13 10.79
C LEU A 134 -2.67 -3.42 11.09
N PRO A 135 -3.61 -2.74 10.41
CA PRO A 135 -5.04 -2.98 10.57
C PRO A 135 -5.49 -4.19 9.74
N PHE A 136 -4.74 -5.28 9.81
CA PHE A 136 -4.93 -6.51 9.05
C PHE A 136 -5.25 -7.67 10.00
N ALA A 137 -5.73 -8.79 9.47
CA ALA A 137 -6.06 -9.94 10.29
C ALA A 137 -4.79 -10.54 10.92
N SER A 138 -4.70 -10.55 12.25
CA SER A 138 -3.60 -11.20 12.98
C SER A 138 -3.82 -12.72 12.98
N ILE A 139 -2.91 -13.46 12.34
CA ILE A 139 -2.98 -14.94 12.25
C ILE A 139 -2.00 -15.63 13.20
N PHE A 140 -1.10 -14.85 13.81
CA PHE A 140 -0.18 -15.31 14.84
C PHE A 140 0.27 -14.14 15.69
N ILE A 141 0.36 -14.36 17.00
CA ILE A 141 0.87 -13.38 17.94
C ILE A 141 1.59 -14.08 19.10
N ASN A 142 2.77 -13.58 19.46
CA ASN A 142 3.44 -13.86 20.72
C ASN A 142 4.19 -12.60 21.20
N ASP A 143 4.95 -12.73 22.27
CA ASP A 143 5.67 -11.60 22.89
C ASP A 143 6.69 -10.93 21.97
N SER A 144 7.23 -11.66 20.98
CA SER A 144 8.29 -11.17 20.10
C SER A 144 7.82 -10.80 18.69
N CYS A 145 6.76 -11.44 18.20
CA CYS A 145 6.38 -11.40 16.79
C CYS A 145 4.86 -11.47 16.63
N GLU A 146 4.36 -10.74 15.63
CA GLU A 146 3.02 -10.92 15.11
C GLU A 146 3.06 -11.04 13.59
N ILE A 147 2.19 -11.88 13.04
CA ILE A 147 2.07 -12.12 11.60
C ILE A 147 0.65 -11.74 11.19
N TYR A 148 0.56 -10.78 10.28
CA TYR A 148 -0.68 -10.32 9.69
C TYR A 148 -0.90 -10.93 8.31
N GLU A 149 -2.15 -11.28 8.00
CA GLU A 149 -2.61 -11.60 6.65
C GLU A 149 -3.24 -10.38 6.00
N TYR A 150 -2.72 -9.99 4.84
CA TYR A 150 -3.28 -8.97 3.96
C TYR A 150 -3.99 -9.62 2.78
N THR A 151 -5.22 -9.19 2.56
CA THR A 151 -6.03 -9.48 1.39
C THR A 151 -6.48 -8.13 0.83
N PRO A 152 -6.43 -7.91 -0.51
CA PRO A 152 -6.90 -6.67 -1.11
C PRO A 152 -8.33 -6.32 -0.67
N ILE A 153 -8.59 -5.03 -0.41
CA ILE A 153 -9.88 -4.62 0.17
C ILE A 153 -11.09 -5.07 -0.66
N ASN A 154 -10.97 -5.09 -1.98
CA ASN A 154 -12.04 -5.52 -2.90
C ASN A 154 -12.23 -7.06 -2.99
N GLN A 155 -11.39 -7.83 -2.28
CA GLN A 155 -11.53 -9.27 -2.13
C GLN A 155 -11.96 -9.70 -0.72
N LEU A 156 -12.01 -8.77 0.24
CA LEU A 156 -12.44 -9.08 1.59
C LEU A 156 -13.90 -9.53 1.60
N ALA A 157 -14.22 -10.52 2.46
CA ALA A 157 -15.59 -10.94 2.67
C ALA A 157 -16.41 -9.78 3.26
N HIS A 158 -17.55 -9.49 2.64
CA HIS A 158 -18.42 -8.39 3.06
C HIS A 158 -19.11 -8.75 4.37
N SER A 159 -19.02 -7.86 5.36
CA SER A 159 -19.89 -7.94 6.53
C SER A 159 -21.28 -7.44 6.11
N THR A 160 -22.30 -8.25 6.38
CA THR A 160 -23.69 -7.88 6.15
C THR A 160 -24.04 -6.68 7.04
N GLY A 161 -24.30 -5.50 6.47
CA GLY A 161 -24.79 -4.33 7.22
C GLY A 161 -24.21 -2.96 6.85
N LEU A 162 -23.26 -2.87 5.93
CA LEU A 162 -22.73 -1.58 5.43
C LEU A 162 -23.18 -1.36 3.98
N ASP A 163 -24.16 -0.46 3.77
CA ASP A 163 -24.66 -0.05 2.45
C ASP A 163 -23.72 0.95 1.73
N CYS A 164 -22.41 0.87 1.98
CA CYS A 164 -21.42 1.78 1.40
C CYS A 164 -20.54 1.06 0.38
N ILE A 165 -20.59 1.53 -0.88
CA ILE A 165 -19.81 0.98 -2.00
C ILE A 165 -18.29 1.03 -1.78
N PHE A 166 -17.83 1.93 -0.90
CA PHE A 166 -16.41 2.13 -0.58
C PHE A 166 -15.96 1.39 0.68
N CYS A 167 -16.87 0.99 1.56
CA CYS A 167 -16.55 0.07 2.65
C CYS A 167 -16.40 -1.37 2.15
N CYS A 168 -17.15 -1.70 1.10
CA CYS A 168 -17.21 -3.04 0.52
C CYS A 168 -17.07 -2.94 -1.01
N PRO A 169 -15.90 -2.50 -1.53
CA PRO A 169 -15.69 -2.43 -2.97
C PRO A 169 -15.81 -3.82 -3.59
N THR A 170 -16.46 -3.91 -4.75
CA THR A 170 -16.67 -5.18 -5.43
C THR A 170 -15.40 -5.61 -6.16
N LYS A 171 -15.31 -6.89 -6.50
CA LYS A 171 -14.19 -7.45 -7.29
C LYS A 171 -14.05 -6.84 -8.69
N GLU A 172 -15.11 -6.21 -9.20
CA GLU A 172 -15.12 -5.52 -10.49
C GLU A 172 -14.42 -4.15 -10.44
N MET A 173 -14.29 -3.56 -9.25
CA MET A 173 -13.55 -2.32 -9.06
C MET A 173 -12.04 -2.60 -9.16
N GLU A 174 -11.41 -2.07 -10.20
CA GLU A 174 -9.98 -2.22 -10.44
C GLU A 174 -9.19 -1.42 -9.40
N LEU A 175 -8.48 -2.14 -8.54
CA LEU A 175 -7.58 -1.59 -7.52
C LEU A 175 -6.25 -1.18 -8.17
N ILE A 176 -5.90 0.09 -7.99
CA ILE A 176 -4.63 0.66 -8.48
C ILE A 176 -3.52 0.40 -7.46
N ALA A 177 -3.77 0.74 -6.20
CA ALA A 177 -2.81 0.63 -5.11
C ALA A 177 -3.52 0.68 -3.75
N GLU A 178 -2.88 0.12 -2.73
CA GLU A 178 -3.43 0.07 -1.38
C GLU A 178 -2.35 0.28 -0.31
N THR A 179 -2.73 0.97 0.76
CA THR A 179 -1.93 1.17 1.97
C THR A 179 -2.62 0.49 3.15
N ALA A 180 -2.06 0.65 4.36
CA ALA A 180 -2.74 0.18 5.58
C ALA A 180 -4.11 0.84 5.79
N SER A 181 -4.27 2.14 5.49
CA SER A 181 -5.46 2.93 5.88
C SER A 181 -6.22 3.59 4.72
N ALA A 182 -5.72 3.49 3.49
CA ALA A 182 -6.37 4.03 2.30
C ALA A 182 -6.10 3.13 1.09
N TYR A 183 -6.95 3.21 0.08
CA TYR A 183 -6.84 2.49 -1.18
C TYR A 183 -7.25 3.37 -2.35
N ALA A 184 -6.86 2.98 -3.56
CA ALA A 184 -7.18 3.72 -4.78
C ALA A 184 -7.73 2.81 -5.86
N ILE A 185 -8.80 3.26 -6.52
CA ILE A 185 -9.47 2.57 -7.62
C ILE A 185 -9.66 3.53 -8.80
N TYR A 186 -9.86 2.99 -10.00
CA TYR A 186 -10.38 3.81 -11.10
C TYR A 186 -11.86 4.14 -10.88
N ASP A 187 -12.26 5.35 -11.25
CA ASP A 187 -13.67 5.75 -11.23
C ASP A 187 -14.44 4.97 -12.30
N LYS A 188 -15.63 4.48 -11.95
CA LYS A 188 -16.53 3.76 -12.86
C LYS A 188 -17.08 4.68 -13.96
N TYR A 189 -17.22 5.97 -13.66
CA TYR A 189 -17.69 7.01 -14.56
C TYR A 189 -16.61 8.09 -14.69
N PRO A 190 -15.49 7.77 -15.37
CA PRO A 190 -14.35 8.66 -15.41
C PRO A 190 -14.69 9.96 -16.14
N VAL A 191 -14.32 11.11 -15.55
CA VAL A 191 -14.42 12.40 -16.25
C VAL A 191 -13.47 12.41 -17.45
N ASN A 192 -12.28 11.84 -17.28
CA ASN A 192 -11.27 11.64 -18.30
C ASN A 192 -10.56 10.29 -18.07
N PRO A 193 -9.93 9.69 -19.10
CA PRO A 193 -9.15 8.47 -18.95
C PRO A 193 -8.16 8.55 -17.78
N GLY A 194 -8.15 7.52 -16.93
CA GLY A 194 -7.32 7.47 -15.73
C GLY A 194 -7.89 8.19 -14.51
N HIS A 195 -9.12 8.72 -14.54
CA HIS A 195 -9.78 9.25 -13.34
C HIS A 195 -9.78 8.19 -12.22
N ALA A 196 -9.17 8.55 -11.10
CA ALA A 196 -9.03 7.67 -9.94
C ALA A 196 -9.60 8.31 -8.67
N LEU A 197 -10.02 7.44 -7.76
CA LEU A 197 -10.53 7.80 -6.43
C LEU A 197 -9.58 7.26 -5.37
N ILE A 198 -9.15 8.13 -4.45
CA ILE A 198 -8.35 7.78 -3.28
C ILE A 198 -9.28 7.81 -2.07
N ILE A 199 -9.38 6.69 -1.35
CA ILE A 199 -10.46 6.44 -0.40
C ILE A 199 -9.84 5.91 0.92
N PRO A 200 -10.19 6.47 2.09
CA PRO A 200 -9.78 5.89 3.38
C PRO A 200 -10.55 4.58 3.61
N LYS A 201 -9.93 3.58 4.24
CA LYS A 201 -10.62 2.31 4.54
C LYS A 201 -11.67 2.47 5.62
N ARG A 202 -11.43 3.34 6.60
CA ARG A 202 -12.43 3.71 7.61
C ARG A 202 -13.54 4.50 6.91
N HIS A 203 -14.79 4.16 7.22
CA HIS A 203 -15.94 4.94 6.80
C HIS A 203 -15.94 6.29 7.51
N VAL A 204 -15.80 7.36 6.74
CA VAL A 204 -15.81 8.73 7.22
C VAL A 204 -16.48 9.57 6.16
N ASP A 205 -17.58 10.23 6.49
CA ASP A 205 -18.36 11.03 5.53
C ASP A 205 -17.65 12.35 5.21
N ASN A 206 -17.03 12.97 6.21
CA ASN A 206 -16.47 14.31 6.13
C ASN A 206 -14.94 14.28 6.16
N TYR A 207 -14.31 14.92 5.18
CA TYR A 207 -12.85 14.99 5.06
C TYR A 207 -12.18 15.58 6.31
N PHE A 208 -12.83 16.56 6.94
CA PHE A 208 -12.30 17.24 8.13
C PHE A 208 -12.31 16.36 9.39
N ASP A 209 -13.01 15.21 9.36
CA ASP A 209 -13.05 14.21 10.44
C ASP A 209 -12.02 13.08 10.25
N LEU A 210 -11.21 13.16 9.19
CA LEU A 210 -10.07 12.26 9.00
C LEU A 210 -8.94 12.62 9.97
N SER A 211 -8.35 11.59 10.57
CA SER A 211 -7.12 11.76 11.33
C SER A 211 -5.98 12.24 10.42
N LEU A 212 -4.99 12.93 11.00
CA LEU A 212 -3.80 13.34 10.25
C LEU A 212 -3.09 12.15 9.58
N ARG A 213 -3.11 10.98 10.23
CA ARG A 213 -2.57 9.73 9.68
C ARG A 213 -3.30 9.31 8.40
N GLU A 214 -4.63 9.39 8.37
CA GLU A 214 -5.44 9.05 7.20
C GLU A 214 -5.24 10.07 6.08
N GLN A 215 -5.28 11.37 6.38
CA GLN A 215 -5.02 12.42 5.38
C GLN A 215 -3.63 12.27 4.74
N THR A 216 -2.62 11.94 5.57
CA THR A 216 -1.24 11.70 5.10
C THR A 216 -1.17 10.46 4.21
N ALA A 217 -1.80 9.34 4.62
CA ALA A 217 -1.84 8.12 3.83
C ALA A 217 -2.55 8.32 2.48
N MET A 218 -3.66 9.06 2.46
CA MET A 218 -4.38 9.43 1.23
C MET A 218 -3.51 10.31 0.32
N THR A 219 -2.85 11.32 0.86
CA THR A 219 -1.96 12.21 0.09
C THR A 219 -0.75 11.45 -0.48
N PHE A 220 -0.19 10.53 0.30
CA PHE A 220 0.89 9.67 -0.16
C PHE A 220 0.43 8.78 -1.33
N LEU A 221 -0.72 8.14 -1.15
CA LEU A 221 -1.30 7.26 -2.16
C LEU A 221 -1.67 8.02 -3.44
N LEU A 222 -2.22 9.24 -3.32
CA LEU A 222 -2.49 10.15 -4.44
C LEU A 222 -1.25 10.37 -5.32
N ASN A 223 -0.10 10.65 -4.70
CA ASN A 223 1.16 10.86 -5.42
C ASN A 223 1.65 9.60 -6.13
N GLU A 224 1.49 8.43 -5.51
CA GLU A 224 1.86 7.15 -6.14
C GLU A 224 0.93 6.76 -7.29
N VAL A 225 -0.37 7.01 -7.15
CA VAL A 225 -1.36 6.78 -8.21
C VAL A 225 -1.12 7.75 -9.37
N LYS A 226 -0.74 9.00 -9.09
CA LYS A 226 -0.38 9.98 -10.12
C LYS A 226 0.76 9.49 -11.01
N LYS A 227 1.83 8.92 -10.43
CA LYS A 227 2.96 8.36 -11.21
C LYS A 227 2.52 7.21 -12.12
N GLU A 228 1.61 6.38 -11.65
CA GLU A 228 1.07 5.27 -12.43
C GLU A 228 0.22 5.80 -13.59
N ILE A 229 -0.63 6.79 -13.32
CA ILE A 229 -1.45 7.43 -14.35
C ILE A 229 -0.57 8.14 -15.39
N ASP A 230 0.50 8.83 -14.97
CA ASP A 230 1.45 9.45 -15.90
C ASP A 230 1.99 8.41 -16.90
N THR A 231 2.40 7.25 -16.37
CA THR A 231 3.02 6.18 -17.16
C THR A 231 2.02 5.50 -18.10
N LYS A 232 0.78 5.30 -17.64
CA LYS A 232 -0.24 4.56 -18.39
C LYS A 232 -1.01 5.43 -19.38
N PHE A 233 -1.30 6.68 -19.02
CA PHE A 233 -2.24 7.54 -19.73
C PHE A 233 -1.65 8.86 -20.24
N HIS A 234 -0.42 9.22 -19.86
CA HIS A 234 0.30 10.39 -20.36
C HIS A 234 -0.50 11.72 -20.36
N PRO A 235 -1.20 12.09 -19.27
CA PRO A 235 -1.93 13.35 -19.20
C PRO A 235 -0.97 14.56 -19.16
N MET A 236 -1.50 15.73 -19.50
CA MET A 236 -0.77 17.00 -19.51
C MET A 236 -0.99 17.83 -18.23
N GLY A 237 -1.90 17.39 -17.36
CA GLY A 237 -2.18 18.02 -16.09
C GLY A 237 -3.14 17.20 -15.23
N PHE A 238 -3.48 17.72 -14.07
CA PHE A 238 -4.43 17.07 -13.16
C PHE A 238 -5.31 18.10 -12.46
N ASN A 239 -6.56 17.73 -12.19
CA ASN A 239 -7.34 18.33 -11.12
C ASN A 239 -7.44 17.35 -9.95
N ILE A 240 -7.37 17.89 -8.74
CA ILE A 240 -7.49 17.14 -7.50
C ILE A 240 -8.59 17.81 -6.68
N GLY A 241 -9.54 17.03 -6.18
CA GLY A 241 -10.69 17.58 -5.46
C GLY A 241 -11.31 16.61 -4.48
N VAL A 242 -11.95 17.16 -3.44
CA VAL A 242 -12.76 16.43 -2.48
C VAL A 242 -14.05 17.20 -2.31
N ASN A 243 -15.19 16.54 -2.50
CA ASN A 243 -16.50 17.12 -2.23
C ASN A 243 -16.88 16.80 -0.78
N VAL A 244 -17.22 17.81 0.02
CA VAL A 244 -17.60 17.65 1.42
C VAL A 244 -19.01 18.19 1.63
N GLY A 245 -19.94 17.28 1.90
CA GLY A 245 -21.37 17.55 2.06
C GLY A 245 -22.13 17.59 0.73
N LYS A 246 -23.45 17.37 0.82
CA LYS A 246 -24.35 17.26 -0.33
C LYS A 246 -24.35 18.49 -1.23
N VAL A 247 -24.27 19.70 -0.65
CA VAL A 247 -24.27 20.98 -1.41
C VAL A 247 -22.99 21.13 -2.25
N ALA A 248 -21.88 20.54 -1.82
CA ALA A 248 -20.63 20.50 -2.57
C ALA A 248 -20.60 19.37 -3.62
N GLY A 249 -21.69 18.62 -3.82
CA GLY A 249 -21.76 17.54 -4.80
C GLY A 249 -21.24 16.19 -4.31
N GLN A 250 -21.10 16.00 -2.99
CA GLN A 250 -20.75 14.68 -2.45
C GLN A 250 -21.93 13.71 -2.66
N SER A 251 -21.74 12.72 -3.52
CA SER A 251 -22.76 11.72 -3.87
C SER A 251 -22.73 10.48 -2.96
N VAL A 252 -21.54 10.12 -2.47
CA VAL A 252 -21.33 9.01 -1.53
C VAL A 252 -20.83 9.58 -0.21
N GLY A 253 -21.53 9.25 0.88
CA GLY A 253 -21.19 9.62 2.27
C GLY A 253 -19.96 8.90 2.81
N HIS A 254 -18.89 8.82 2.03
CA HIS A 254 -17.60 8.29 2.42
C HIS A 254 -16.57 9.06 1.61
N VAL A 255 -15.66 9.75 2.30
CA VAL A 255 -14.63 10.59 1.69
C VAL A 255 -13.93 9.86 0.55
N HIS A 256 -13.82 10.53 -0.58
CA HIS A 256 -13.04 10.10 -1.73
C HIS A 256 -12.42 11.33 -2.35
N MET A 257 -11.11 11.27 -2.59
CA MET A 257 -10.36 12.30 -3.27
C MET A 257 -10.23 11.93 -4.73
N HIS A 258 -10.71 12.81 -5.60
CA HIS A 258 -10.60 12.68 -7.03
C HIS A 258 -9.21 13.05 -7.50
N LEU A 259 -8.63 12.22 -8.36
CA LEU A 259 -7.47 12.53 -9.17
C LEU A 259 -7.90 12.44 -10.63
N ILE A 260 -8.14 13.59 -11.26
CA ILE A 260 -8.70 13.70 -12.61
C ILE A 260 -7.60 14.12 -13.57
N PRO A 261 -7.16 13.23 -14.47
CA PRO A 261 -6.16 13.57 -15.49
C PRO A 261 -6.75 14.57 -16.49
N ARG A 262 -5.91 15.50 -16.95
CA ARG A 262 -6.28 16.56 -17.90
C ARG A 262 -5.47 16.43 -19.17
N TYR A 263 -6.14 16.64 -20.30
CA TYR A 263 -5.59 16.52 -21.64
C TYR A 263 -5.74 17.83 -22.39
N GLN A 264 -4.95 18.01 -23.44
CA GLN A 264 -5.16 19.12 -24.35
C GLN A 264 -6.57 19.03 -24.97
N ASP A 265 -7.24 20.18 -25.05
CA ASP A 265 -8.57 20.35 -25.66
C ASP A 265 -9.70 19.52 -25.01
N ASP A 266 -9.49 18.97 -23.81
CA ASP A 266 -10.54 18.29 -23.04
C ASP A 266 -11.62 19.26 -22.51
N VAL A 267 -11.35 20.57 -22.62
CA VAL A 267 -12.32 21.62 -22.37
C VAL A 267 -11.95 22.88 -23.15
N GLU A 268 -12.95 23.62 -23.62
CA GLU A 268 -12.77 24.79 -24.49
C GLU A 268 -11.91 25.91 -23.87
N ASP A 269 -12.18 26.30 -22.62
CA ASP A 269 -11.39 27.31 -21.88
C ASP A 269 -10.90 26.78 -20.53
N PRO A 270 -9.64 26.31 -20.41
CA PRO A 270 -9.12 25.76 -19.17
C PRO A 270 -8.83 26.82 -18.08
N PHE A 271 -8.79 28.12 -18.39
CA PHE A 271 -8.31 29.17 -17.47
C PHE A 271 -9.16 29.28 -16.18
N GLY A 272 -10.44 28.93 -16.26
CA GLY A 272 -11.35 28.91 -15.10
C GLY A 272 -11.05 27.81 -14.07
N GLY A 273 -10.45 26.69 -14.49
CA GLY A 273 -10.10 25.56 -13.61
C GLY A 273 -11.19 25.19 -12.60
N VAL A 274 -10.82 25.19 -11.31
CA VAL A 274 -11.71 24.85 -10.18
C VAL A 274 -12.96 25.74 -10.10
N ARG A 275 -12.94 26.95 -10.65
CA ARG A 275 -14.14 27.82 -10.67
C ARG A 275 -15.28 27.22 -11.48
N GLY A 276 -15.00 26.24 -12.35
CA GLY A 276 -15.99 25.47 -13.09
C GLY A 276 -17.04 24.77 -12.22
N VAL A 277 -16.81 24.64 -10.91
CA VAL A 277 -17.85 24.15 -9.96
C VAL A 277 -19.10 25.03 -9.95
N ILE A 278 -18.99 26.33 -10.27
CA ILE A 278 -20.12 27.21 -10.56
C ILE A 278 -19.95 27.66 -12.03
N PRO A 279 -20.62 27.01 -13.00
CA PRO A 279 -20.37 27.24 -14.43
C PRO A 279 -20.43 28.71 -14.85
N SER A 280 -21.39 29.48 -14.30
CA SER A 280 -21.54 30.91 -14.61
C SER A 280 -20.41 31.80 -14.07
N LYS A 281 -19.55 31.30 -13.19
CA LYS A 281 -18.39 32.02 -12.62
C LYS A 281 -17.05 31.48 -13.11
N ARG A 282 -17.07 30.55 -14.07
CA ARG A 282 -15.89 29.87 -14.60
C ARG A 282 -14.93 30.85 -15.28
N ILE A 283 -15.46 31.70 -16.16
CA ILE A 283 -14.70 32.68 -16.95
C ILE A 283 -14.68 34.02 -16.19
N TYR A 284 -13.58 34.76 -16.30
CA TYR A 284 -13.40 36.10 -15.72
C TYR A 284 -14.13 37.17 -16.53
#